data_AF-A0A2G0YSU1-F1
#
_entry.id   AF-A0A2G0YSU1-F1
#
_cell.length_a   1.000
_cell.length_b   1.000
_cell.length_c   1.000
_cell.angle_alpha   90.00
_cell.angle_beta   90.00
_cell.angle_gamma   90.00
#
_symmetry.space_group_name_H-M   'P 1'
#
loop_
_entity.id
_entity.type
_entity.pdbx_description
1 polymer ?
#
loop_
_entity_poly.entity_id
_entity_poly.type
_entity_poly.pdbx_seq_one_letter_code
_entity_poly.pdbx_strand_id
1 'polypeptide(L)'
;MKLLTTLWSVIRPDRRPEREKAREREFILAANSLKTLKVTPEGGMSIDPEELRDQIIAAREQLQHLVHQPGKSSRPFQSVAEIEVGQKADHAAEAPVELQDCIEVVAWRRLHSGAAVRYVCLQSTSTGRFAVATASLFREAMESLPTWVDGNTNRQIANALQLDDLQWYAAVSEAMDAWNAEL
;
A
#
# COMPACT_ATOMS: atom_id res chain seq x y z
N MET A 1 -12.74 30.09 -35.47
CA MET A 1 -12.48 29.32 -34.23
C MET A 1 -11.09 29.61 -33.65
N LYS A 2 -9.97 29.38 -34.38
CA LYS A 2 -8.59 29.56 -33.86
C LYS A 2 -8.21 31.00 -33.45
N LEU A 3 -8.74 32.02 -34.12
CA LEU A 3 -8.48 33.44 -33.80
C LEU A 3 -9.20 33.93 -32.53
N LEU A 4 -10.35 33.33 -32.18
CA LEU A 4 -11.11 33.68 -30.99
C LEU A 4 -10.45 33.07 -29.74
N THR A 5 -9.94 31.85 -29.83
CA THR A 5 -9.23 31.17 -28.73
C THR A 5 -7.92 31.87 -28.36
N THR A 6 -7.16 32.38 -29.34
CA THR A 6 -5.94 33.14 -29.08
C THR A 6 -6.22 34.50 -28.45
N LEU A 7 -7.28 35.21 -28.90
CA LEU A 7 -7.70 36.47 -28.28
C LEU A 7 -8.18 36.24 -26.84
N TRP A 8 -8.91 35.15 -26.58
CA TRP A 8 -9.39 34.80 -25.24
C TRP A 8 -8.26 34.39 -24.28
N SER A 9 -7.23 33.70 -24.76
CA SER A 9 -6.04 33.37 -23.96
C SER A 9 -5.21 34.59 -23.56
N VAL A 10 -5.31 35.69 -24.32
CA VAL A 10 -4.68 36.98 -23.98
C VAL A 10 -5.50 37.73 -22.92
N ILE A 11 -6.83 37.65 -23.01
CA ILE A 11 -7.76 38.33 -22.08
C ILE A 11 -7.85 37.58 -20.74
N ARG A 12 -7.78 36.25 -20.73
CA ARG A 12 -7.68 35.40 -19.54
C ARG A 12 -6.54 34.39 -19.69
N PRO A 13 -5.30 34.78 -19.39
CA PRO A 13 -4.18 33.86 -19.42
C PRO A 13 -4.40 32.77 -18.36
N ASP A 14 -4.19 31.52 -18.76
CA ASP A 14 -4.18 30.40 -17.83
C ASP A 14 -2.96 30.54 -16.90
N ARG A 15 -3.24 30.88 -15.63
CA ARG A 15 -2.23 31.14 -14.60
C ARG A 15 -1.77 29.87 -13.88
N ARG A 16 -2.28 28.70 -14.25
CA ARG A 16 -1.87 27.43 -13.65
C ARG A 16 -0.39 27.16 -13.93
N PRO A 17 0.34 26.51 -13.00
CA PRO A 17 1.72 26.08 -13.21
C PRO A 17 1.90 25.28 -14.51
N GLU A 18 3.04 25.44 -15.18
CA GLU A 18 3.33 24.71 -16.43
C GLU A 18 3.30 23.19 -16.24
N ARG A 19 3.65 22.68 -15.05
CA ARG A 19 3.51 21.26 -14.70
C ARG A 19 2.05 20.78 -14.78
N GLU A 20 1.09 21.59 -14.33
CA GLU A 20 -0.33 21.23 -14.39
C GLU A 20 -0.83 21.21 -15.83
N LYS A 21 -0.44 22.21 -16.63
CA LYS A 21 -0.78 22.26 -18.05
C LYS A 21 -0.18 21.09 -18.82
N ALA A 22 1.06 20.72 -18.52
CA ALA A 22 1.71 19.56 -19.13
C ALA A 22 0.96 18.27 -18.77
N ARG A 23 0.63 18.08 -17.49
CA ARG A 23 -0.14 16.93 -17.02
C ARG A 23 -1.53 16.84 -17.66
N GLU A 24 -2.22 17.96 -17.80
CA GLU A 24 -3.52 18.01 -18.47
C GLU A 24 -3.39 17.65 -19.96
N ARG A 25 -2.36 18.14 -20.65
CA ARG A 25 -2.09 17.77 -22.05
C ARG A 25 -1.79 16.29 -22.19
N GLU A 26 -0.96 15.73 -21.32
CA GLU A 26 -0.65 14.30 -21.29
C GLU A 26 -1.92 13.47 -21.06
N PHE A 27 -2.77 13.89 -20.12
CA PHE A 27 -4.06 13.26 -19.86
C PHE A 27 -4.96 13.29 -21.10
N ILE A 28 -5.11 14.45 -21.74
CA ILE A 28 -5.93 14.61 -22.95
C ILE A 28 -5.38 13.73 -24.09
N LEU A 29 -4.07 13.69 -24.28
CA LEU A 29 -3.44 12.84 -25.30
C LEU A 29 -3.69 11.36 -25.02
N ALA A 30 -3.54 10.93 -23.76
CA ALA A 30 -3.83 9.56 -23.36
C ALA A 30 -5.32 9.21 -23.55
N ALA A 31 -6.24 10.08 -23.11
CA ALA A 31 -7.67 9.87 -23.27
C ALA A 31 -8.08 9.81 -24.75
N ASN A 32 -7.52 10.67 -25.60
CA ASN A 32 -7.78 10.66 -27.04
C ASN A 32 -7.13 9.47 -27.76
N SER A 33 -6.17 8.77 -27.14
CA SER A 33 -5.60 7.54 -27.69
C SER A 33 -6.51 6.32 -27.52
N LEU A 34 -7.51 6.41 -26.62
CA LEU A 34 -8.51 5.37 -26.41
C LEU A 34 -9.48 5.33 -27.58
N LYS A 35 -9.65 4.16 -28.19
CA LYS A 35 -10.44 3.97 -29.41
C LYS A 35 -11.94 3.93 -29.14
N THR A 36 -12.33 3.32 -28.02
CA THR A 36 -13.75 3.11 -27.67
C THR A 36 -14.30 4.17 -26.74
N LEU A 37 -13.46 5.11 -26.29
CA LEU A 37 -13.90 6.19 -25.43
C LEU A 37 -14.93 7.08 -26.15
N LYS A 38 -16.13 7.17 -25.56
CA LYS A 38 -17.22 8.03 -26.01
C LYS A 38 -17.71 8.91 -24.87
N VAL A 39 -18.08 10.14 -25.22
CA VAL A 39 -18.67 11.11 -24.30
C VAL A 39 -20.06 11.47 -24.80
N THR A 40 -21.07 11.38 -23.93
CA THR A 40 -22.44 11.77 -24.26
C THR A 40 -22.64 13.29 -24.09
N PRO A 41 -23.64 13.89 -24.76
CA PRO A 41 -23.95 15.31 -24.60
C PRO A 41 -24.23 15.72 -23.14
N GLU A 42 -24.74 14.80 -22.32
CA GLU A 42 -25.03 14.98 -20.90
C GLU A 42 -23.77 14.87 -20.01
N GLY A 43 -22.60 14.60 -20.60
CA GLY A 43 -21.33 14.44 -19.89
C GLY A 43 -21.05 13.03 -19.38
N GLY A 44 -21.86 12.04 -19.78
CA GLY A 44 -21.58 10.63 -19.49
C GLY A 44 -20.39 10.11 -20.28
N MET A 45 -19.59 9.22 -19.70
CA MET A 45 -18.42 8.62 -20.34
C MET A 45 -18.64 7.12 -20.47
N SER A 46 -18.36 6.55 -21.65
CA SER A 46 -18.38 5.10 -21.87
C SER A 46 -17.11 4.65 -22.58
N ILE A 47 -16.63 3.47 -22.20
CA ILE A 47 -15.42 2.83 -22.72
C ILE A 47 -15.67 1.33 -22.74
N ASP A 48 -15.09 0.63 -23.72
CA ASP A 48 -15.09 -0.83 -23.75
C ASP A 48 -14.19 -1.36 -22.62
N PRO A 49 -14.73 -2.17 -21.69
CA PRO A 49 -13.93 -2.73 -20.60
C PRO A 49 -12.77 -3.61 -21.09
N GLU A 50 -12.89 -4.27 -22.25
CA GLU A 50 -11.80 -5.11 -22.77
C GLU A 50 -10.64 -4.25 -23.29
N GLU A 51 -10.90 -3.09 -23.89
CA GLU A 51 -9.82 -2.16 -24.28
C GLU A 51 -9.04 -1.68 -23.05
N LEU A 52 -9.73 -1.38 -21.96
CA LEU A 52 -9.09 -0.96 -20.72
C LEU A 52 -8.23 -2.08 -20.13
N ARG A 53 -8.75 -3.32 -20.16
CA ARG A 53 -8.02 -4.51 -19.70
C ARG A 53 -6.72 -4.72 -20.50
N ASP A 54 -6.79 -4.61 -21.82
CA ASP A 54 -5.62 -4.79 -22.69
C ASP A 54 -4.54 -3.73 -22.40
N GLN A 55 -4.94 -2.48 -22.16
CA GLN A 55 -3.99 -1.41 -21.78
C GLN A 55 -3.33 -1.66 -20.43
N ILE A 56 -4.08 -2.15 -19.44
CA ILE A 56 -3.54 -2.50 -18.13
C ILE A 56 -2.51 -3.63 -18.26
N ILE A 57 -2.81 -4.66 -19.07
CA ILE A 57 -1.89 -5.77 -19.31
C ILE A 57 -0.62 -5.28 -20.01
N ALA A 58 -0.74 -4.51 -21.08
CA ALA A 58 0.40 -3.96 -21.81
C ALA A 58 1.27 -3.05 -20.91
N ALA A 59 0.66 -2.19 -20.10
CA ALA A 59 1.39 -1.35 -19.15
C ALA A 59 2.12 -2.18 -18.09
N ARG A 60 1.48 -3.25 -17.59
CA ARG A 60 2.10 -4.18 -16.63
C ARG A 60 3.30 -4.90 -17.23
N GLU A 61 3.20 -5.36 -18.47
CA GLU A 61 4.31 -6.00 -19.19
C GLU A 61 5.49 -5.03 -19.37
N GLN A 62 5.23 -3.79 -19.79
CA GLN A 62 6.25 -2.76 -19.91
C GLN A 62 6.96 -2.48 -18.57
N LEU A 63 6.22 -2.51 -17.47
CA LEU A 63 6.72 -2.23 -16.12
C LEU A 63 7.18 -3.49 -15.37
N GLN A 64 7.18 -4.67 -16.00
CA GLN A 64 7.57 -5.92 -15.34
C GLN A 64 8.98 -5.85 -14.75
N HIS A 65 9.90 -5.12 -15.39
CA HIS A 65 11.27 -4.91 -14.94
C HIS A 65 11.39 -4.18 -13.58
N LEU A 66 10.36 -3.44 -13.15
CA LEU A 66 10.33 -2.81 -11.83
C LEU A 66 10.09 -3.83 -10.71
N VAL A 67 9.39 -4.92 -11.02
CA VAL A 67 9.00 -5.94 -10.04
C VAL A 67 9.89 -7.19 -10.14
N HIS A 68 10.32 -7.57 -11.35
CA HIS A 68 11.23 -8.69 -11.61
C HIS A 68 12.64 -8.16 -11.92
N GLN A 69 13.57 -8.36 -10.98
CA GLN A 69 15.01 -8.30 -11.24
C GLN A 69 15.55 -9.74 -11.36
N PRO A 70 15.50 -10.37 -12.55
CA PRO A 70 16.14 -11.67 -12.75
C PRO A 70 17.66 -11.47 -12.72
N GLY A 71 18.27 -11.68 -11.55
CA GLY A 71 19.72 -11.49 -11.39
C GLY A 71 20.17 -11.12 -9.98
N LYS A 72 19.28 -10.72 -9.07
CA LYS A 72 19.61 -10.79 -7.64
C LYS A 72 19.43 -12.23 -7.19
N SER A 73 20.41 -13.07 -7.53
CA SER A 73 20.67 -14.24 -6.70
C SER A 73 20.81 -13.72 -5.28
N SER A 74 19.89 -14.12 -4.42
CA SER A 74 20.10 -14.08 -2.98
C SER A 74 21.47 -14.71 -2.73
N ARG A 75 22.44 -13.86 -2.40
CA ARG A 75 23.81 -14.28 -2.04
C ARG A 75 23.65 -15.45 -1.06
N PRO A 76 24.25 -16.62 -1.31
CA PRO A 76 24.18 -17.69 -0.34
C PRO A 76 24.77 -17.14 0.96
N PHE A 77 23.95 -17.16 2.01
CA PHE A 77 24.32 -16.75 3.36
C PHE A 77 25.57 -17.55 3.74
N GLN A 78 26.72 -16.88 3.79
CA GLN A 78 27.90 -17.45 4.43
C GLN A 78 27.70 -17.32 5.94
N SER A 79 27.49 -18.46 6.60
CA SER A 79 27.55 -18.55 8.06
C SER A 79 28.95 -18.14 8.51
N VAL A 80 29.03 -17.01 9.20
CA VAL A 80 30.26 -16.56 9.86
C VAL A 80 30.41 -17.40 11.13
N ALA A 81 31.19 -18.46 11.03
CA ALA A 81 31.86 -19.03 12.19
C ALA A 81 33.07 -18.15 12.51
N GLU A 82 33.15 -17.77 13.78
CA GLU A 82 34.39 -17.62 14.54
C GLU A 82 35.36 -16.51 14.11
N ILE A 83 35.18 -15.32 14.68
CA ILE A 83 36.30 -14.44 15.02
C ILE A 83 36.06 -13.86 16.42
N GLU A 84 36.57 -14.58 17.44
CA GLU A 84 37.09 -13.89 18.61
C GLU A 84 38.41 -13.22 18.21
N VAL A 85 38.58 -11.96 18.58
CA VAL A 85 39.77 -11.40 19.25
C VAL A 85 39.48 -9.91 19.48
N GLY A 86 39.62 -9.50 20.73
CA GLY A 86 39.03 -8.29 21.27
C GLY A 86 39.70 -6.99 20.86
N GLN A 87 39.04 -5.89 21.20
CA GLN A 87 39.64 -4.75 21.89
C GLN A 87 38.56 -3.78 22.36
N LYS A 88 38.74 -3.37 23.61
CA LYS A 88 37.90 -2.48 24.40
C LYS A 88 38.17 -1.02 24.01
N ALA A 89 37.13 -0.27 23.66
CA ALA A 89 37.07 1.18 23.84
C ALA A 89 35.60 1.63 23.83
N ASP A 90 35.26 2.44 24.82
CA ASP A 90 33.93 2.91 25.16
C ASP A 90 33.30 3.74 24.03
N HIS A 91 32.18 3.25 23.48
CA HIS A 91 31.13 4.10 22.94
C HIS A 91 29.81 3.59 23.50
N ALA A 92 29.06 4.50 24.12
CA ALA A 92 27.74 4.24 24.67
C ALA A 92 26.89 3.50 23.63
N ALA A 93 26.52 2.27 23.98
CA ALA A 93 25.71 1.40 23.16
C ALA A 93 24.31 1.99 23.03
N GLU A 94 24.04 2.73 21.95
CA GLU A 94 22.77 2.55 21.28
C GLU A 94 22.76 1.09 20.85
N ALA A 95 21.93 0.28 21.53
CA ALA A 95 21.69 -1.09 21.11
C ALA A 95 21.42 -1.05 19.60
N PRO A 96 22.09 -1.88 18.78
CA PRO A 96 21.72 -1.99 17.39
C PRO A 96 20.23 -2.28 17.38
N VAL A 97 19.43 -1.42 16.75
CA VAL A 97 18.00 -1.67 16.53
C VAL A 97 17.95 -2.99 15.79
N GLU A 98 17.70 -4.08 16.53
CA GLU A 98 17.60 -5.41 15.95
C GLU A 98 16.45 -5.31 14.97
N LEU A 99 16.76 -5.49 13.68
CA LEU A 99 15.75 -5.53 12.63
C LEU A 99 14.79 -6.66 12.97
N GLN A 100 13.64 -6.32 13.56
CA GLN A 100 12.63 -7.29 13.92
C GLN A 100 11.81 -7.61 12.68
N ASP A 101 12.28 -8.60 11.93
CA ASP A 101 11.57 -9.14 10.79
C ASP A 101 10.21 -9.69 11.25
N CYS A 102 9.15 -9.25 10.56
CA CYS A 102 7.77 -9.62 10.87
C CYS A 102 7.02 -10.06 9.61
N ILE A 103 6.09 -10.99 9.77
CA ILE A 103 5.18 -11.45 8.72
C ILE A 103 3.76 -10.98 9.07
N GLU A 104 3.04 -10.47 8.08
CA GLU A 104 1.62 -10.15 8.24
C GLU A 104 0.79 -11.44 8.33
N VAL A 105 -0.02 -11.55 9.39
CA VAL A 105 -0.96 -12.64 9.63
C VAL A 105 -2.36 -12.06 9.76
N VAL A 106 -3.27 -12.49 8.89
CA VAL A 106 -4.67 -12.02 8.90
C VAL A 106 -5.55 -13.03 9.62
N ALA A 107 -6.22 -12.59 10.69
CA ALA A 107 -7.15 -13.41 11.46
C ALA A 107 -8.56 -12.82 11.45
N TRP A 108 -9.57 -13.67 11.52
CA TRP A 108 -10.98 -13.25 11.55
C TRP A 108 -11.68 -13.81 12.79
N ARG A 109 -12.55 -13.02 13.41
CA ARG A 109 -13.39 -13.45 14.53
C ARG A 109 -14.84 -13.04 14.33
N ARG A 110 -15.75 -13.99 14.51
CA ARG A 110 -17.19 -13.70 14.58
C ARG A 110 -17.57 -13.33 16.00
N LEU A 111 -18.32 -12.24 16.16
CA LEU A 111 -18.84 -11.77 17.44
C LEU A 111 -20.27 -12.30 17.66
N HIS A 112 -20.66 -12.42 18.93
CA HIS A 112 -22.01 -12.83 19.32
C HIS A 112 -23.10 -11.86 18.82
N SER A 113 -22.73 -10.62 18.50
CA SER A 113 -23.61 -9.61 17.91
C SER A 113 -23.93 -9.84 16.43
N GLY A 114 -23.35 -10.87 15.79
CA GLY A 114 -23.46 -11.15 14.37
C GLY A 114 -22.42 -10.44 13.51
N ALA A 115 -21.68 -9.46 14.06
CA ALA A 115 -20.57 -8.80 13.38
C ALA A 115 -19.34 -9.71 13.22
N ALA A 116 -18.47 -9.40 12.27
CA ALA A 116 -17.17 -10.04 12.08
C ALA A 116 -16.04 -9.01 12.22
N VAL A 117 -14.93 -9.37 12.82
CA VAL A 117 -13.74 -8.51 12.95
C VAL A 117 -12.58 -9.14 12.20
N ARG A 118 -11.92 -8.37 11.35
CA ARG A 118 -10.62 -8.71 10.74
C ARG A 118 -9.51 -8.09 11.56
N TYR A 119 -8.56 -8.90 12.01
CA TYR A 119 -7.34 -8.47 12.69
C TYR A 119 -6.18 -8.65 11.72
N VAL A 120 -5.32 -7.65 11.67
CA VAL A 120 -4.01 -7.79 11.05
C VAL A 120 -2.98 -7.84 12.16
N CYS A 121 -2.39 -9.01 12.31
CA CYS A 121 -1.37 -9.29 13.29
C CYS A 121 0.00 -9.31 12.62
N LEU A 122 1.02 -8.95 13.37
CA LEU A 122 2.41 -9.15 13.02
C LEU A 122 2.91 -10.38 13.75
N GLN A 123 3.56 -11.29 13.04
CA GLN A 123 4.29 -12.40 13.63
C GLN A 123 5.78 -12.14 13.53
N SER A 124 6.46 -12.07 14.66
CA SER A 124 7.92 -11.96 14.70
C SER A 124 8.55 -13.25 14.19
N THR A 125 9.48 -13.16 13.23
CA THR A 125 10.16 -14.35 12.67
C THR A 125 11.19 -14.94 13.62
N SER A 126 11.72 -14.13 14.54
CA SER A 126 12.70 -14.55 15.55
C SER A 126 12.06 -15.24 16.75
N THR A 127 10.92 -14.74 17.22
CA THR A 127 10.27 -15.24 18.45
C THR A 127 9.00 -16.05 18.20
N GLY A 128 8.43 -15.97 17.00
CA GLY A 128 7.14 -16.57 16.65
C GLY A 128 5.94 -15.91 17.33
N ARG A 129 6.13 -14.86 18.13
CA ARG A 129 5.08 -14.15 18.86
C ARG A 129 4.25 -13.26 17.95
N PHE A 130 3.05 -12.91 18.42
CA PHE A 130 2.06 -12.16 17.67
C PHE A 130 1.70 -10.85 18.36
N ALA A 131 1.56 -9.78 17.59
CA ALA A 131 0.98 -8.51 18.06
C ALA A 131 -0.11 -8.05 17.08
N VAL A 132 -1.20 -7.46 17.57
CA VAL A 132 -2.22 -6.88 16.69
C VAL A 132 -1.76 -5.48 16.29
N ALA A 133 -1.71 -5.22 14.98
CA ALA A 133 -1.36 -3.89 14.44
C ALA A 133 -2.61 -3.07 14.09
N THR A 134 -3.69 -3.72 13.65
CA THR A 134 -4.96 -3.06 13.36
C THR A 134 -6.13 -4.05 13.40
N ALA A 135 -7.33 -3.56 13.68
CA ALA A 135 -8.57 -4.32 13.65
C ALA A 135 -9.66 -3.55 12.89
N SER A 136 -10.47 -4.26 12.10
CA SER A 136 -11.56 -3.71 11.30
C SER A 136 -12.86 -4.47 11.59
N LEU A 137 -13.89 -3.76 12.05
CA LEU A 137 -15.21 -4.31 12.35
C LEU A 137 -16.12 -4.26 11.12
N PHE A 138 -16.70 -5.41 10.77
CA PHE A 138 -17.66 -5.60 9.69
C PHE A 138 -19.02 -5.97 10.28
N ARG A 139 -20.04 -5.16 9.99
CA ARG A 139 -21.43 -5.43 10.38
C ARG A 139 -22.23 -5.75 9.12
N GLU A 140 -23.20 -6.65 9.23
CA GLU A 140 -24.01 -7.26 8.15
C GLU A 140 -24.89 -6.28 7.34
N ALA A 141 -24.66 -4.97 7.42
CA ALA A 141 -25.44 -3.96 6.72
C ALA A 141 -24.56 -3.08 5.83
N MET A 142 -23.89 -3.66 4.83
CA MET A 142 -23.46 -2.94 3.62
C MET A 142 -23.46 -3.90 2.42
N GLU A 143 -24.44 -3.77 1.53
CA GLU A 143 -24.45 -4.33 0.15
C GLU A 143 -23.37 -3.71 -0.76
N SER A 144 -22.57 -2.77 -0.25
CA SER A 144 -21.41 -2.23 -0.95
C SER A 144 -20.17 -3.05 -0.61
N LEU A 145 -19.49 -3.52 -1.66
CA LEU A 145 -18.14 -4.08 -1.59
C LEU A 145 -17.26 -3.30 -0.60
N PRO A 146 -16.46 -3.98 0.25
CA PRO A 146 -15.57 -3.30 1.19
C PRO A 146 -14.74 -2.27 0.45
N THR A 147 -14.83 -1.01 0.87
CA THR A 147 -14.03 0.09 0.34
C THR A 147 -12.58 -0.15 0.73
N TRP A 148 -11.88 -0.83 -0.19
CA TRP A 148 -10.44 -0.79 -0.34
C TRP A 148 -9.63 -1.55 0.71
N VAL A 149 -9.30 -2.79 0.36
CA VAL A 149 -8.03 -3.38 0.78
C VAL A 149 -6.91 -2.61 0.06
N ASP A 150 -5.88 -2.23 0.83
CA ASP A 150 -4.49 -2.04 0.36
C ASP A 150 -3.86 -0.64 0.30
N GLY A 151 -4.14 0.24 1.27
CA GLY A 151 -3.28 1.41 1.49
C GLY A 151 -3.27 1.94 2.92
N ASN A 152 -4.45 2.13 3.49
CA ASN A 152 -4.56 2.61 4.87
C ASN A 152 -4.04 1.59 5.89
N THR A 153 -4.30 0.29 5.69
CA THR A 153 -3.81 -0.79 6.56
C THR A 153 -2.29 -0.83 6.60
N ASN A 154 -1.62 -0.83 5.45
CA ASN A 154 -0.16 -0.87 5.37
C ASN A 154 0.46 0.35 6.08
N ARG A 155 -0.16 1.53 5.93
CA ARG A 155 0.25 2.74 6.64
C ARG A 155 0.07 2.61 8.16
N GLN A 156 -1.04 2.05 8.63
CA GLN A 156 -1.27 1.81 10.05
C GLN A 156 -0.26 0.83 10.65
N ILE A 157 0.03 -0.27 9.94
CA ILE A 157 1.05 -1.25 10.34
C ILE A 157 2.42 -0.59 10.40
N ALA A 158 2.80 0.17 9.36
CA ALA A 158 4.08 0.88 9.32
C ALA A 158 4.22 1.89 10.47
N ASN A 159 3.15 2.59 10.83
CA ASN A 159 3.14 3.49 11.98
C ASN A 159 3.28 2.72 13.30
N ALA A 160 2.59 1.59 13.46
CA ALA A 160 2.68 0.78 14.67
C ALA A 160 4.09 0.22 14.89
N LEU A 161 4.76 -0.20 13.82
CA LEU A 161 6.16 -0.64 13.85
C LEU A 161 7.14 0.48 14.21
N GLN A 162 6.82 1.75 13.92
CA GLN A 162 7.67 2.89 14.28
C GLN A 162 7.54 3.30 15.75
N LEU A 163 6.40 3.00 16.38
CA LEU A 163 6.08 3.45 17.74
C LEU A 163 6.57 2.49 18.83
N ASP A 164 7.06 1.29 18.48
CA ASP A 164 7.55 0.24 19.41
C ASP A 164 6.53 -0.18 20.50
N ASP A 165 5.27 0.24 20.37
CA ASP A 165 4.19 0.05 21.36
C ASP A 165 3.49 -1.32 21.24
N LEU A 166 3.98 -2.20 20.37
CA LEU A 166 3.32 -3.48 20.10
C LEU A 166 3.48 -4.46 21.27
N GLN A 167 2.36 -4.84 21.87
CA GLN A 167 2.32 -5.91 22.86
C GLN A 167 2.34 -7.28 22.16
N TRP A 168 3.36 -8.10 22.47
CA TRP A 168 3.60 -9.39 21.83
C TRP A 168 3.15 -10.57 22.69
N TYR A 169 2.35 -11.46 22.10
CA TYR A 169 1.72 -12.62 22.76
C TYR A 169 2.15 -13.95 22.14
N ALA A 170 1.97 -15.04 22.87
CA ALA A 170 2.37 -16.37 22.40
C ALA A 170 1.44 -16.91 21.32
N ALA A 171 0.15 -16.56 21.37
CA ALA A 171 -0.86 -16.96 20.40
C ALA A 171 -1.59 -15.78 19.75
N VAL A 172 -2.02 -15.96 18.51
CA VAL A 172 -2.86 -14.98 17.78
C VAL A 172 -4.15 -14.67 18.53
N SER A 173 -4.77 -15.70 19.13
CA SER A 173 -6.01 -15.53 19.91
C SER A 173 -5.82 -14.64 21.13
N GLU A 174 -4.70 -14.78 21.84
CA GLU A 174 -4.36 -13.97 23.01
C GLU A 174 -4.15 -12.51 22.62
N ALA A 175 -3.42 -12.26 21.52
CA ALA A 175 -3.23 -10.91 20.99
C ALA A 175 -4.56 -10.25 20.62
N MET A 176 -5.46 -11.01 19.98
CA MET A 176 -6.81 -10.54 19.66
C MET A 176 -7.66 -10.27 20.90
N ASP A 177 -7.56 -11.12 21.93
CA ASP A 177 -8.29 -10.96 23.19
C ASP A 177 -7.82 -9.72 23.95
N ALA A 178 -6.51 -9.50 24.03
CA ALA A 178 -5.92 -8.31 24.62
C ALA A 178 -6.37 -7.03 23.90
N TRP A 179 -6.28 -7.01 22.56
CA TRP A 179 -6.75 -5.87 21.76
C TRP A 179 -8.22 -5.53 22.01
N ASN A 180 -9.08 -6.55 22.15
CA ASN A 180 -10.50 -6.33 22.44
C ASN A 180 -10.77 -5.85 23.87
N ALA A 181 -9.86 -6.10 24.82
CA ALA A 181 -9.99 -5.64 26.20
C ALA A 181 -9.60 -4.17 26.37
N GLU A 182 -8.80 -3.62 25.47
CA GLU A 182 -8.36 -2.21 25.48
C GLU A 182 -9.35 -1.25 24.81
N LEU A 183 -10.42 -1.78 24.20
CA LEU A 183 -11.40 -1.05 23.37
C LEU A 183 -12.72 -0.83 24.11
#